data_AF-B8IMJ4-F1
#
_entry.id   AF-B8IMJ4-F1
#
_cell.length_a   1.000
_cell.length_b   1.000
_cell.length_c   1.000
_cell.angle_alpha   90.00
_cell.angle_beta   90.00
_cell.angle_gamma   90.00
#
_symmetry.space_group_name_H-M   'P 1'
#
loop_
_entity.id
_entity.type
_entity.pdbx_description
1 polymer ?
#
loop_
_entity_poly.entity_id
_entity_poly.type
_entity_poly.pdbx_seq_one_letter_code
_entity_poly.pdbx_strand_id
1 'polypeptide(L)' 'MRLIAEGVALDVAAVVLAHPYVRDVLARENAPEAQRCVAVRTAILLD' A
#
# COMPACT_ATOMS: atom_id res chain seq x y z
N MET A 1 7.14 -12.25 -18.35
CA MET A 1 6.12 -11.37 -17.74
C MET A 1 6.01 -11.51 -16.23
N ARG A 2 6.01 -12.73 -15.65
CA ARG A 2 5.89 -12.93 -14.18
C ARG A 2 6.91 -12.16 -13.34
N LEU A 3 8.19 -12.20 -13.72
CA LEU A 3 9.27 -11.47 -13.03
C LEU A 3 9.08 -9.94 -13.00
N ILE A 4 8.51 -9.36 -14.07
CA ILE A 4 8.26 -7.92 -14.15
C ILE A 4 7.09 -7.55 -13.22
N ALA A 5 6.04 -8.37 -13.19
CA ALA A 5 4.91 -8.16 -12.29
C ALA A 5 5.31 -8.33 -10.81
N GLU A 6 6.17 -9.31 -10.51
CA GLU A 6 6.72 -9.51 -9.15
C GLU A 6 7.57 -8.30 -8.72
N GLY A 7 8.45 -7.79 -9.58
CA GLY A 7 9.25 -6.60 -9.31
C GLY A 7 8.40 -5.36 -9.03
N VAL A 8 7.43 -5.07 -9.92
CA VAL A 8 6.51 -3.94 -9.74
C VAL A 8 5.67 -4.08 -8.46
N ALA A 9 5.25 -5.29 -8.11
CA ALA A 9 4.50 -5.53 -6.88
C ALA A 9 5.36 -5.27 -5.63
N LEU A 10 6.65 -5.62 -5.66
CA LEU A 10 7.59 -5.33 -4.56
C LEU A 10 7.82 -3.83 -4.42
N ASP A 11 8.00 -3.10 -5.52
CA ASP A 11 8.21 -1.65 -5.49
C ASP A 11 6.99 -0.90 -4.94
N VAL A 12 5.78 -1.29 -5.39
CA VAL A 12 4.53 -0.71 -4.86
C VAL A 12 4.34 -1.06 -3.39
N ALA A 13 4.67 -2.29 -2.97
CA ALA A 13 4.61 -2.66 -1.55
C ALA A 13 5.59 -1.84 -0.70
N ALA A 14 6.78 -1.56 -1.21
CA ALA A 14 7.78 -0.73 -0.53
C ALA A 14 7.28 0.71 -0.33
N VAL A 15 6.75 1.34 -1.39
CA VAL A 15 6.11 2.67 -1.36
C VAL A 15 4.96 2.71 -0.34
N VAL A 16 4.05 1.74 -0.42
CA VAL A 16 2.88 1.63 0.47
C VAL A 16 3.31 1.47 1.94
N LEU A 17 4.36 0.71 2.21
CA LEU A 17 4.86 0.49 3.57
C LEU A 17 5.77 1.61 4.07
N ALA A 18 6.32 2.47 3.22
CA ALA A 18 7.11 3.62 3.64
C ALA A 18 6.25 4.69 4.33
N HIS A 19 4.97 4.79 3.99
CA HIS A 19 4.08 5.82 4.51
C HIS A 19 3.50 5.46 5.91
N PRO A 20 3.81 6.20 6.99
CA PRO A 20 3.44 5.83 8.36
C PRO A 20 1.93 5.65 8.58
N TYR A 21 1.11 6.58 8.06
CA TYR A 21 -0.35 6.48 8.11
C TYR A 21 -0.90 5.20 7.48
N VAL A 22 -0.29 4.73 6.38
CA VAL A 22 -0.77 3.56 5.64
C VAL A 22 -0.48 2.30 6.42
N ARG A 23 0.70 2.21 7.05
CA ARG A 23 1.03 1.13 7.99
C ARG A 23 0.00 1.05 9.12
N ASP A 24 -0.35 2.19 9.71
CA ASP A 24 -1.31 2.24 10.82
C ASP A 24 -2.73 1.80 10.39
N VAL A 25 -3.15 2.17 9.17
CA VAL A 25 -4.45 1.73 8.63
C VAL A 25 -4.45 0.25 8.28
N LEU A 26 -3.38 -0.25 7.66
CA LEU A 26 -3.28 -1.66 7.25
C LEU A 26 -3.09 -2.61 8.45
N ALA A 27 -2.45 -2.16 9.53
CA ALA A 27 -2.29 -2.95 10.76
C ALA A 27 -3.59 -3.12 11.56
N ARG A 28 -4.63 -2.32 11.28
CA ARG A 28 -5.94 -2.44 11.97
C ARG A 28 -6.74 -3.60 11.41
N GLU A 29 -7.00 -4.58 12.27
CA GLU A 29 -7.78 -5.79 11.95
C GLU A 29 -9.15 -5.48 11.33
N ASN A 30 -9.85 -4.48 11.87
CA ASN A 30 -11.20 -4.10 11.45
C ASN A 30 -11.25 -2.78 10.64
N ALA A 31 -10.13 -2.35 10.04
CA ALA A 31 -10.19 -1.20 9.14
C ALA A 31 -11.13 -1.50 7.95
N PRO A 32 -12.12 -0.63 7.68
CA PRO A 32 -12.99 -0.78 6.52
C PRO A 32 -12.17 -0.89 5.24
N GLU A 33 -12.59 -1.75 4.32
CA GLU A 33 -11.90 -1.94 3.04
C GLU A 33 -11.74 -0.61 2.28
N ALA A 34 -12.77 0.22 2.25
CA ALA A 34 -12.70 1.56 1.66
C ALA A 34 -11.58 2.42 2.27
N GLN A 35 -11.36 2.32 3.58
CA GLN A 35 -10.29 3.04 4.26
C GLN A 35 -8.91 2.50 3.88
N ARG A 36 -8.76 1.17 3.80
CA ARG A 36 -7.52 0.53 3.34
C ARG A 36 -7.19 0.93 1.89
N CYS A 37 -8.18 0.94 1.00
CA CYS A 37 -8.03 1.37 -0.39
C CYS A 37 -7.61 2.83 -0.51
N VAL A 38 -8.23 3.73 0.26
CA VAL A 38 -7.83 5.15 0.28
C VAL A 38 -6.40 5.30 0.78
N ALA A 39 -6.01 4.61 1.86
CA ALA A 39 -4.66 4.68 2.40
C ALA A 39 -3.60 4.22 1.37
N VAL A 40 -3.80 3.08 0.72
CA VAL A 40 -2.91 2.58 -0.34
C VAL A 40 -2.83 3.56 -1.50
N ARG A 41 -3.97 4.10 -1.96
CA ARG A 41 -4.00 5.09 -3.05
C ARG A 41 -3.27 6.37 -2.68
N THR A 42 -3.42 6.84 -1.44
CA THR A 42 -2.70 8.02 -0.94
C THR A 42 -1.19 7.79 -0.93
N ALA A 43 -0.73 6.61 -0.51
CA ALA A 43 0.70 6.26 -0.56
C ALA A 43 1.25 6.40 -1.99
N ILE A 44 0.55 5.83 -2.97
CA ILE A 44 0.97 5.84 -4.38
C ILE A 44 0.96 7.24 -5.00
N LEU A 45 0.05 8.13 -4.56
CA LEU A 45 -0.08 9.47 -5.13
C LEU A 45 0.87 10.52 -4.54
N LEU A 46 1.45 10.23 -3.37
CA LEU A 46 2.28 11.19 -2.62
C LEU A 46 3.78 10.87 -2.62
N ASP A 47 4.19 9.70 -3.13
CA ASP A 47 5.57 9.38 -3.52
C ASP A 47 5.85 9.84 -4.97
#